data_AF-A0A939ZS85-F1
#
_entry.id   AF-A0A939ZS85-F1
#
_cell.length_a   1.000
_cell.length_b   1.000
_cell.length_c   1.000
_cell.angle_alpha   90.00
_cell.angle_beta   90.00
_cell.angle_gamma   90.00
#
_symmetry.space_group_name_H-M   'P 1'
#
loop_
_entity.id
_entity.type
_entity.pdbx_description
1 polymer ?
#
loop_
_entity_poly.entity_id
_entity_poly.type
_entity_poly.pdbx_seq_one_letter_code
_entity_poly.pdbx_strand_id
1 'polypeptide(L)'
;SKNHSLPVSYVPVGLDAMVSESNDLILKNDTDYPVFIDAECDGSKVTFTLYGTKPTEEIRLWSKKEMTFPCDEYECFPGSEEKVLSEPKDGSLYLSFRDYYKNGVLVKREKLRTSEYRKVKGKKITVAMPTDRRENQDFRKDSSIKMATFL
;
A
#
# COMPACT_ATOMS: atom_id res chain seq x y z
N SER A 1 10.90 6.91 1.32
CA SER A 1 9.94 5.87 1.78
C SER A 1 8.57 6.18 1.21
N LYS A 2 7.96 5.26 0.45
CA LYS A 2 6.55 5.37 0.00
C LYS A 2 5.71 4.59 1.02
N ASN A 3 4.61 5.16 1.49
CA ASN A 3 3.67 4.40 2.32
C ASN A 3 3.19 3.16 1.56
N HIS A 4 3.21 2.03 2.25
CA HIS A 4 2.62 0.80 1.74
C HIS A 4 1.10 0.99 1.56
N SER A 5 0.48 0.24 0.64
CA SER A 5 -0.97 0.31 0.44
C SER A 5 -1.77 -0.38 1.54
N LEU A 6 -1.12 -1.20 2.39
CA LEU A 6 -1.77 -1.97 3.43
C LEU A 6 -1.33 -1.50 4.83
N PRO A 7 -2.29 -1.30 5.75
CA PRO A 7 -1.98 -1.13 7.16
C PRO A 7 -1.49 -2.45 7.77
N VAL A 8 -0.59 -2.35 8.74
CA VAL A 8 -0.17 -3.49 9.58
C VAL A 8 -1.16 -3.69 10.73
N SER A 9 -1.26 -4.92 11.25
CA SER A 9 -2.25 -5.29 12.28
C SER A 9 -1.79 -5.07 13.72
N TYR A 10 -0.48 -4.99 13.96
CA TYR A 10 0.09 -4.99 15.32
C TYR A 10 0.19 -3.60 15.97
N VAL A 11 -0.11 -2.53 15.24
CA VAL A 11 -0.22 -1.15 15.76
C VAL A 11 -1.41 -0.42 15.11
N PRO A 12 -1.96 0.63 15.75
CA PRO A 12 -2.98 1.45 15.12
C PRO A 12 -2.52 2.02 13.77
N VAL A 13 -3.44 2.09 12.81
CA VAL A 13 -3.15 2.56 11.45
C VAL A 13 -2.58 3.97 11.48
N GLY A 14 -1.51 4.23 10.72
CA GLY A 14 -0.77 5.50 10.73
C GLY A 14 0.33 5.59 11.78
N LEU A 15 0.47 4.60 12.67
CA LEU A 15 1.57 4.45 13.64
C LEU A 15 2.56 3.33 13.28
N ASP A 16 2.45 2.78 12.08
CA ASP A 16 3.31 1.73 11.55
C ASP A 16 4.78 2.14 11.42
N ALA A 17 5.65 1.13 11.49
CA ALA A 17 7.08 1.30 11.30
C ALA A 17 7.41 1.47 9.81
N MET A 18 8.43 2.26 9.53
CA MET A 18 8.99 2.35 8.19
C MET A 18 9.73 1.05 7.85
N VAL A 19 9.48 0.51 6.66
CA VAL A 19 10.26 -0.59 6.07
C VAL A 19 11.20 0.01 5.02
N SER A 20 12.51 -0.14 5.21
CA SER A 20 13.54 0.35 4.28
C SER A 20 14.74 -0.59 4.29
N GLU A 21 15.37 -0.79 3.12
CA GLU A 21 16.64 -1.51 3.02
C GLU A 21 17.81 -0.72 3.64
N SER A 22 17.73 0.62 3.61
CA SER A 22 18.66 1.52 4.27
C SER A 22 17.94 2.74 4.86
N ASN A 23 18.26 3.07 6.10
CA ASN A 23 17.91 4.33 6.73
C ASN A 23 18.87 4.58 7.91
N ASP A 24 19.16 5.84 8.19
CA ASP A 24 19.92 6.23 9.36
C ASP A 24 18.95 6.44 10.53
N LEU A 25 18.91 5.47 11.45
CA LEU A 25 18.19 5.66 12.72
C LEU A 25 19.00 6.63 13.60
N ILE A 26 18.62 7.91 13.56
CA ILE A 26 19.24 8.95 14.38
C ILE A 26 18.43 9.11 15.67
N LEU A 27 19.08 8.89 16.80
CA LEU A 27 18.54 9.18 18.13
C LEU A 27 19.09 10.51 18.61
N LYS A 28 18.21 11.37 19.13
CA LYS A 28 18.58 12.63 19.79
C LYS A 28 18.15 12.55 21.25
N ASN A 29 19.12 12.71 22.15
CA ASN A 29 18.84 12.95 23.57
C ASN A 29 18.48 14.42 23.75
N ASP A 30 17.21 14.70 24.05
CA ASP A 30 16.69 16.04 24.31
C ASP A 30 16.59 16.36 25.82
N THR A 31 17.22 15.54 26.66
CA THR A 31 17.31 15.77 28.11
C THR A 31 18.65 16.39 28.50
N ASP A 32 18.69 17.05 29.66
CA ASP A 32 19.93 17.61 30.23
C ASP A 32 20.87 16.56 30.83
N TYR A 33 20.48 15.28 30.83
CA TYR A 33 21.19 14.20 31.48
C TYR A 33 21.66 13.15 30.47
N PRO A 34 22.77 12.41 30.74
CA PRO A 34 23.19 11.32 29.89
C PRO A 34 22.12 10.23 29.78
N VAL A 35 21.96 9.67 28.57
CA VAL A 35 21.16 8.48 28.30
C VAL A 35 22.11 7.36 27.90
N PHE A 36 21.96 6.20 28.54
CA PHE A 36 22.68 4.99 28.18
C PHE A 36 21.71 4.01 27.53
N ILE A 37 22.10 3.47 26.38
CA ILE A 37 21.32 2.49 25.62
C ILE A 37 22.11 1.19 25.64
N ASP A 38 21.50 0.18 26.24
CA ASP A 38 21.99 -1.18 26.22
C ASP A 38 21.20 -2.02 25.22
N ALA A 39 21.86 -2.97 24.56
CA ALA A 39 21.25 -3.79 23.53
C ALA A 39 21.75 -5.23 23.65
N GLU A 40 20.82 -6.15 23.81
CA GLU A 40 21.08 -7.59 23.88
C GLU A 40 20.38 -8.30 22.73
N CYS A 41 21.03 -9.31 22.16
CA CYS A 41 20.46 -10.16 21.12
C CYS A 41 20.48 -11.62 21.57
N ASP A 42 19.31 -12.24 21.62
CA ASP A 42 19.15 -13.67 21.87
C ASP A 42 18.50 -14.34 20.65
N GLY A 43 19.35 -14.85 19.76
CA GLY A 43 18.98 -15.55 18.52
C GLY A 43 18.15 -14.69 17.56
N SER A 44 16.82 -14.69 17.76
CA SER A 44 15.84 -13.99 16.91
C SER A 44 15.25 -12.73 17.55
N LYS A 45 15.62 -12.41 18.79
CA LYS A 45 15.10 -11.27 19.54
C LYS A 45 16.20 -10.30 19.91
N VAL A 46 16.02 -9.03 19.53
CA VAL A 46 16.86 -7.93 20.02
C VAL A 46 16.05 -7.16 21.07
N THR A 47 16.65 -6.94 22.24
CA THR A 47 16.06 -6.17 23.33
C THR A 47 16.91 -4.93 23.57
N PHE A 48 16.27 -3.76 23.62
CA PHE A 48 16.93 -2.51 23.98
C PHE A 48 16.47 -2.07 25.36
N THR A 49 17.42 -1.73 26.23
CA THR A 49 17.16 -1.16 27.55
C THR A 49 17.68 0.27 27.59
N LEU A 50 16.80 1.23 27.84
CA LEU A 50 17.15 2.64 27.92
C LEU A 50 17.23 3.07 29.38
N TYR A 51 18.41 3.51 29.79
CA TYR A 51 18.66 4.10 31.10
C TYR A 51 18.77 5.61 30.95
N GLY A 52 18.01 6.33 31.78
CA GLY A 52 17.99 7.78 31.75
C GLY A 52 17.19 8.33 32.92
N THR A 53 16.83 9.60 32.83
CA THR A 53 15.98 10.23 33.84
C THR A 53 14.52 9.83 33.66
N LYS A 54 13.79 9.76 34.78
CA LYS A 54 12.37 9.46 34.75
C LYS A 54 11.64 10.60 34.02
N PRO A 55 10.88 10.31 32.95
CA PRO A 55 10.12 11.33 32.26
C PRO A 55 9.08 11.94 33.22
N THR A 56 8.90 13.26 33.13
CA THR A 56 7.89 13.98 33.93
C THR A 56 6.51 13.94 33.30
N GLU A 57 6.44 13.49 32.05
CA GLU A 57 5.24 13.45 31.22
C GLU A 57 5.03 12.03 30.70
N GLU A 58 3.77 11.60 30.66
CA GLU A 58 3.35 10.39 29.97
C GLU A 58 3.06 10.75 28.52
N ILE A 59 3.65 10.01 27.58
CA ILE A 59 3.43 10.19 26.15
C ILE A 59 2.45 9.13 25.65
N ARG A 60 1.37 9.57 24.99
CA ARG A 60 0.42 8.67 24.31
C ARG A 60 0.39 8.95 22.82
N LEU A 61 0.55 7.90 22.02
CA LEU A 61 0.43 7.95 20.57
C LEU A 61 -0.96 7.47 20.15
N TRP A 62 -1.58 8.18 19.22
CA TRP A 62 -2.85 7.78 18.64
C TRP A 62 -2.99 8.31 17.22
N SER A 63 -3.96 7.79 16.49
CA SER A 63 -4.26 8.22 15.13
C SER A 63 -5.77 8.28 14.89
N LYS A 64 -6.17 9.06 13.89
CA LYS A 64 -7.54 9.08 13.37
C LYS A 64 -7.55 8.93 11.86
N LYS A 65 -8.57 8.25 11.35
CA LYS A 65 -8.88 8.27 9.93
C LYS A 65 -9.50 9.63 9.60
N GLU A 66 -8.88 10.34 8.68
CA GLU A 66 -9.34 11.64 8.20
C GLU A 66 -10.18 11.49 6.94
N MET A 67 -9.80 10.56 6.06
CA MET A 67 -10.46 10.37 4.77
C MET A 67 -10.42 8.91 4.31
N THR A 68 -11.42 8.54 3.51
CA THR A 68 -11.48 7.28 2.75
C THR A 68 -11.52 7.62 1.26
N PHE A 69 -10.75 6.91 0.45
CA PHE A 69 -10.74 7.03 -0.99
C PHE A 69 -11.43 5.81 -1.61
N PRO A 70 -12.70 5.89 -2.00
CA PRO A 70 -13.43 4.72 -2.49
C PRO A 70 -12.78 4.11 -3.74
N CYS A 71 -12.87 2.80 -3.88
CA CYS A 71 -12.40 2.06 -5.04
C CYS A 71 -13.36 0.93 -5.42
N ASP A 72 -13.84 0.98 -6.66
CA ASP A 72 -14.72 0.00 -7.30
C ASP A 72 -14.11 -0.59 -8.59
N GLU A 73 -12.91 -0.13 -8.94
CA GLU A 73 -12.21 -0.51 -10.17
C GLU A 73 -11.57 -1.90 -10.07
N TYR A 74 -11.64 -2.68 -11.16
CA TYR A 74 -10.89 -3.92 -11.33
C TYR A 74 -9.85 -3.80 -12.44
N GLU A 75 -8.71 -4.45 -12.24
CA GLU A 75 -7.79 -4.85 -13.29
C GLU A 75 -8.24 -6.20 -13.87
N CYS A 76 -8.46 -6.24 -15.20
CA CYS A 76 -9.00 -7.39 -15.89
C CYS A 76 -7.91 -8.18 -16.60
N PHE A 77 -7.93 -9.50 -16.44
CA PHE A 77 -7.04 -10.44 -17.12
C PHE A 77 -7.86 -11.39 -18.02
N PRO A 78 -7.40 -11.74 -19.23
CA PRO A 78 -8.12 -12.69 -20.07
C PRO A 78 -8.05 -14.12 -19.50
N GLY A 79 -9.12 -14.89 -19.65
CA GLY A 79 -9.14 -16.31 -19.30
C GLY A 79 -10.34 -17.07 -19.86
N SER A 80 -10.56 -18.29 -19.37
CA SER A 80 -11.62 -19.20 -19.83
C SER A 80 -12.93 -19.06 -19.07
N GLU A 81 -12.93 -18.41 -17.90
CA GLU A 81 -14.10 -18.20 -17.07
C GLU A 81 -14.04 -16.81 -16.42
N GLU A 82 -15.20 -16.27 -16.05
CA GLU A 82 -15.25 -15.05 -15.24
C GLU A 82 -14.98 -15.39 -13.77
N LYS A 83 -13.98 -14.74 -13.17
CA LYS A 83 -13.58 -15.02 -11.79
C LYS A 83 -12.97 -13.81 -11.11
N VAL A 84 -13.51 -13.42 -9.96
CA VAL A 84 -12.87 -12.41 -9.11
C VAL A 84 -11.73 -13.06 -8.33
N LEU A 85 -10.51 -12.53 -8.48
CA LEU A 85 -9.31 -12.97 -7.79
C LEU A 85 -9.07 -12.15 -6.50
N SER A 86 -9.44 -10.88 -6.50
CA SER A 86 -9.42 -10.03 -5.31
C SER A 86 -10.39 -8.86 -5.46
N GLU A 87 -11.08 -8.51 -4.39
CA GLU A 87 -11.95 -7.33 -4.35
C GLU A 87 -11.13 -6.03 -4.32
N PRO A 88 -11.65 -4.93 -4.88
CA PRO A 88 -11.04 -3.62 -4.73
C PRO A 88 -11.04 -3.21 -3.24
N LYS A 89 -10.04 -2.42 -2.87
CA LYS A 89 -9.87 -1.91 -1.51
C LYS A 89 -9.77 -0.39 -1.56
N ASP A 90 -10.58 0.25 -0.75
CA ASP A 90 -10.53 1.69 -0.55
C ASP A 90 -9.15 2.11 -0.02
N GLY A 91 -8.69 3.27 -0.49
CA GLY A 91 -7.59 3.97 0.12
C GLY A 91 -8.05 4.69 1.39
N SER A 92 -7.10 5.20 2.16
CA SER A 92 -7.41 6.00 3.34
C SER A 92 -6.29 6.97 3.70
N LEU A 93 -6.65 8.05 4.39
CA LEU A 93 -5.71 9.03 4.92
C LEU A 93 -5.88 9.09 6.44
N TYR A 94 -4.77 8.97 7.16
CA TYR A 94 -4.72 8.99 8.60
C TYR A 94 -3.83 10.12 9.09
N LEU A 95 -4.23 10.76 10.19
CA LEU A 95 -3.40 11.71 10.93
C LEU A 95 -2.98 11.06 12.25
N SER A 96 -1.70 11.12 12.58
CA SER A 96 -1.18 10.64 13.86
C SER A 96 -0.72 11.79 14.76
N PHE A 97 -0.84 11.54 16.06
CA PHE A 97 -0.62 12.54 17.10
C PHE A 97 0.19 11.96 18.25
N ARG A 98 0.88 12.86 18.94
CA ARG A 98 1.58 12.64 20.19
C ARG A 98 1.00 13.58 21.24
N ASP A 99 0.41 12.99 22.26
CA ASP A 99 -0.14 13.70 23.40
C ASP A 99 0.80 13.56 24.59
N TYR A 100 1.02 14.67 25.30
CA TYR A 100 1.82 14.74 26.52
C TYR A 100 0.87 14.97 27.69
N TYR A 101 0.96 14.11 28.70
CA TYR A 101 0.16 14.19 29.91
C TYR A 101 1.05 14.42 31.13
N LYS A 102 0.68 15.39 31.98
CA LYS A 102 1.31 15.62 33.28
C LYS A 102 0.28 15.40 34.36
N ASN A 103 0.54 14.44 35.26
CA ASN A 103 -0.41 14.04 36.31
C ASN A 103 -1.81 13.70 35.77
N GLY A 104 -1.87 13.01 34.62
CA GLY A 104 -3.13 12.63 33.97
C GLY A 104 -3.83 13.73 33.17
N VAL A 105 -3.33 14.97 33.18
CA VAL A 105 -3.88 16.10 32.43
C VAL A 105 -3.13 16.31 31.12
N LEU A 106 -3.85 16.43 30.01
CA LEU A 106 -3.27 16.74 28.70
C LEU A 106 -2.64 18.15 28.71
N VAL A 107 -1.33 18.24 28.53
CA VAL A 107 -0.59 19.51 28.52
C VAL A 107 -0.14 19.96 27.13
N LYS A 108 0.04 19.02 26.20
CA LYS A 108 0.43 19.31 24.82
C LYS A 108 -0.07 18.23 23.87
N ARG A 109 -0.50 18.63 22.67
CA ARG A 109 -0.78 17.74 21.54
C ARG A 109 0.01 18.19 20.33
N GLU A 110 0.69 17.26 19.70
CA GLU A 110 1.51 17.49 18.51
C GLU A 110 1.06 16.56 17.38
N LYS A 111 0.83 17.11 16.18
CA LYS A 111 0.62 16.29 14.99
C LYS A 111 1.97 15.74 14.54
N LEU A 112 2.10 14.42 14.44
CA LEU A 112 3.34 13.76 14.04
C LEU A 112 3.47 13.68 12.52
N ARG A 113 2.51 13.02 11.86
CA ARG A 113 2.54 12.80 10.41
C ARG A 113 1.15 12.60 9.83
N THR A 114 1.11 12.70 8.51
CA THR A 114 -0.02 12.25 7.69
C THR A 114 0.40 10.96 6.98
N SER A 115 -0.37 9.89 7.13
CA SER A 115 -0.17 8.62 6.46
C SER A 115 -1.27 8.39 5.43
N GLU A 116 -0.90 8.38 4.15
CA GLU A 116 -1.78 8.00 3.05
C GLU A 116 -1.57 6.55 2.65
N TYR A 117 -2.65 5.76 2.59
CA TYR A 117 -2.71 4.40 2.07
C TYR A 117 -3.50 4.41 0.77
N ARG A 118 -2.89 3.93 -0.31
CA ARG A 118 -3.47 4.01 -1.65
C ARG A 118 -4.60 2.99 -1.82
N LYS A 119 -5.62 3.38 -2.60
CA LYS A 119 -6.61 2.42 -3.10
C LYS A 119 -5.94 1.32 -3.92
N VAL A 120 -6.47 0.11 -3.83
CA VAL A 120 -5.98 -1.06 -4.55
C VAL A 120 -7.12 -1.56 -5.44
N LYS A 121 -6.88 -1.63 -6.74
CA LYS A 121 -7.87 -2.19 -7.66
C LYS A 121 -8.09 -3.67 -7.36
N GLY A 122 -9.33 -4.12 -7.54
CA GLY A 122 -9.62 -5.55 -7.57
C GLY A 122 -8.94 -6.21 -8.76
N LYS A 123 -8.86 -7.54 -8.75
CA LYS A 123 -8.36 -8.32 -9.89
C LYS A 123 -9.44 -9.28 -10.31
N LYS A 124 -9.73 -9.35 -11.61
CA LYS A 124 -10.70 -10.29 -12.16
C LYS A 124 -10.23 -10.91 -13.46
N ILE A 125 -10.58 -12.17 -13.69
CA ILE A 125 -10.46 -12.84 -14.97
C ILE A 125 -11.76 -12.60 -15.73
N THR A 126 -11.67 -12.23 -17.00
CA THR A 126 -12.80 -12.08 -17.92
C THR A 126 -12.62 -13.00 -19.12
N VAL A 127 -13.71 -13.59 -19.62
CA VAL A 127 -13.66 -14.47 -20.79
C VAL A 127 -13.19 -13.67 -22.00
N ALA A 128 -12.05 -14.04 -22.58
CA ALA A 128 -11.64 -13.49 -23.86
C ALA A 128 -12.60 -14.04 -24.92
N MET A 129 -13.31 -13.17 -25.64
CA MET A 129 -14.02 -13.60 -26.84
C MET A 129 -13.00 -14.25 -27.78
N PRO A 130 -13.30 -15.41 -28.40
CA PRO A 130 -12.41 -15.97 -29.42
C PRO A 130 -12.22 -14.89 -30.48
N THR A 131 -10.99 -14.41 -30.68
CA THR A 131 -10.66 -13.59 -31.83
C THR A 131 -11.01 -14.41 -33.06
N ASP A 132 -12.00 -13.92 -33.80
CA ASP A 132 -12.55 -14.51 -35.01
C ASP A 132 -11.43 -15.03 -35.90
N ARG A 133 -11.40 -16.36 -36.11
CA ARG A 133 -10.49 -16.97 -37.09
C ARG A 133 -10.93 -16.43 -38.44
N ARG A 134 -10.15 -15.54 -39.04
CA ARG A 134 -10.35 -15.15 -40.44
C ARG A 134 -10.41 -16.41 -41.28
N GLU A 135 -11.60 -16.77 -41.75
CA GLU A 135 -11.76 -17.69 -42.86
C GLU A 135 -11.07 -17.07 -44.07
N ASN A 136 -9.93 -17.64 -44.47
CA ASN A 136 -9.40 -17.42 -45.81
C ASN A 136 -10.37 -18.10 -46.78
N GLN A 137 -11.35 -17.36 -47.29
CA GLN A 137 -12.04 -17.76 -48.51
C GLN A 137 -11.15 -17.45 -49.71
N ASP A 138 -10.70 -18.52 -50.36
CA ASP A 138 -10.03 -18.53 -51.65
C ASP A 138 -10.79 -17.69 -52.68
N PHE A 139 -10.23 -16.55 -53.06
CA PHE A 139 -10.58 -15.88 -54.31
C PHE A 139 -9.98 -16.67 -55.47
N ARG A 140 -10.80 -17.53 -56.09
CA ARG A 140 -10.55 -18.08 -57.43
C ARG A 140 -10.37 -16.89 -58.39
N LYS A 141 -9.16 -16.73 -58.94
CA LYS A 141 -8.93 -15.89 -60.12
C LYS A 141 -9.45 -16.61 -61.35
N ASP A 142 -10.44 -16.00 -61.96
CA ASP A 142 -10.99 -16.32 -63.27
C ASP A 142 -9.97 -15.97 -64.37
N SER A 143 -9.75 -16.89 -65.33
CA SER A 143 -9.08 -16.59 -66.59
C SER A 143 -9.43 -17.63 -67.66
N SER A 144 -10.54 -17.42 -68.37
CA SER A 144 -10.70 -17.89 -69.77
C SER A 144 -11.64 -16.99 -70.59
N ILE A 145 -11.01 -15.97 -71.17
CA ILE A 145 -11.09 -15.52 -72.58
C ILE A 145 -12.43 -15.72 -73.33
N LYS A 146 -13.01 -14.56 -73.71
CA LYS A 146 -14.16 -14.38 -74.61
C LYS A 146 -13.87 -14.87 -76.03
N MET A 147 -14.79 -15.62 -76.63
CA MET A 147 -14.92 -15.81 -78.08
C MET A 147 -16.06 -14.93 -78.60
N ALA A 148 -15.78 -14.08 -79.59
CA ALA A 148 -16.79 -13.46 -80.45
C ALA A 148 -16.24 -13.36 -81.88
N THR A 149 -16.87 -14.14 -82.75
CA THR A 149 -16.68 -14.25 -84.19
C THR A 149 -17.16 -12.98 -84.91
N PHE A 150 -16.41 -12.50 -85.90
CA PHE A 150 -16.94 -11.70 -87.01
C PHE A 150 -16.25 -12.14 -88.31
N LEU A 151 -17.10 -12.57 -89.25
CA LEU A 151 -16.94 -12.86 -90.70
C LEU A 151 -15.55 -13.23 -91.25
#